data_AF-A0A5R8NCZ5-F1
#
_entry.id   AF-A0A5R8NCZ5-F1
#
_cell.length_a   1.000
_cell.length_b   1.000
_cell.length_c   1.000
_cell.angle_alpha   90.00
_cell.angle_beta   90.00
_cell.angle_gamma   90.00
#
_symmetry.space_group_name_H-M   'P 1'
#
loop_
_entity.id
_entity.type
_entity.pdbx_description
1 polymer ?
#
loop_
_entity_poly.entity_id
_entity_poly.type
_entity_poly.pdbx_seq_one_letter_code
_entity_poly.pdbx_strand_id
1 'polypeptide(L)'
;MSLSPGYGETPVHDDEVSLLLPDVRELLGEPLSKAALYDLEQAVQEEVTEDLMYDWEVDKRSYIDLLRRFDGHRDPSELAAFIGTKPLGE
;
A
#
# COMPACT_ATOMS: atom_id res chain seq x y z
N MET A 1 -3.54 39.34 -7.93
CA MET A 1 -4.56 38.30 -8.15
C MET A 1 -4.27 37.19 -7.16
N SER A 2 -5.21 36.84 -6.29
CA SER A 2 -5.12 35.65 -5.44
C SER A 2 -5.40 34.41 -6.28
N LEU A 3 -4.70 33.31 -6.02
CA LEU A 3 -5.11 32.00 -6.53
C LEU A 3 -6.31 31.56 -5.70
N SER A 4 -7.36 31.09 -6.38
CA SER A 4 -8.57 30.57 -5.76
C SER A 4 -8.87 29.23 -6.42
N PRO A 5 -8.96 28.12 -5.65
CA PRO A 5 -8.81 28.01 -4.19
C PRO A 5 -7.40 28.39 -3.68
N GLY A 6 -7.28 28.68 -2.39
CA GLY A 6 -5.98 28.81 -1.72
C GLY A 6 -5.22 27.49 -1.73
N TYR A 7 -3.91 27.55 -1.45
CA TYR A 7 -3.10 26.33 -1.35
C TYR A 7 -3.63 25.44 -0.21
N GLY A 8 -3.87 24.17 -0.51
CA GLY A 8 -4.46 23.20 0.44
C GLY A 8 -5.99 23.26 0.57
N GLU A 9 -6.63 24.25 -0.04
CA GLU A 9 -8.10 24.41 0.01
C GLU A 9 -8.80 23.79 -1.20
N THR A 10 -8.05 23.17 -2.12
CA THR A 10 -8.61 22.51 -3.30
C THR A 10 -9.60 21.43 -2.85
N PRO A 11 -10.90 21.56 -3.17
CA PRO A 11 -11.88 20.56 -2.79
C PRO A 11 -11.69 19.27 -3.59
N VAL A 12 -12.08 18.14 -3.01
CA VAL A 12 -12.25 16.89 -3.74
C VAL A 12 -13.55 16.95 -4.54
N HIS A 13 -13.51 16.52 -5.80
CA HIS A 13 -14.67 16.60 -6.68
C HIS A 13 -15.66 15.43 -6.41
N ASP A 14 -16.95 15.61 -6.70
CA ASP A 14 -18.01 14.66 -6.30
C ASP A 14 -17.81 13.23 -6.86
N ASP A 15 -17.27 13.12 -8.08
CA ASP A 15 -16.90 11.85 -8.68
C ASP A 15 -15.78 11.16 -7.90
N GLU A 16 -14.81 11.91 -7.41
CA GLU A 16 -13.73 11.39 -6.56
C GLU A 16 -14.22 11.04 -5.16
N VAL A 17 -15.13 11.83 -4.58
CA VAL A 17 -15.77 11.52 -3.28
C VAL A 17 -16.53 10.19 -3.37
N SER A 18 -17.16 9.90 -4.51
CA SER A 18 -17.88 8.64 -4.72
C SER A 18 -16.98 7.40 -4.72
N LEU A 19 -15.67 7.57 -4.96
CA LEU A 19 -14.67 6.50 -4.92
C LEU A 19 -14.17 6.20 -3.51
N LEU A 20 -14.40 7.10 -2.54
CA LEU A 20 -13.94 6.94 -1.17
C LEU A 20 -14.85 6.00 -0.38
N LEU A 21 -14.22 5.21 0.50
CA LEU A 21 -14.94 4.40 1.48
C LEU A 21 -15.82 5.30 2.35
N PRO A 22 -17.01 4.84 2.81
CA PRO A 22 -17.87 5.60 3.72
C PRO A 22 -17.13 6.12 4.96
N ASP A 23 -16.33 5.26 5.59
CA ASP A 23 -15.60 5.58 6.82
C ASP A 23 -14.54 6.68 6.60
N VAL A 24 -13.92 6.74 5.42
CA VAL A 24 -12.96 7.79 5.06
C VAL A 24 -13.66 9.15 4.91
N ARG A 25 -14.88 9.16 4.35
CA ARG A 25 -15.69 10.38 4.21
C ARG A 25 -16.15 10.89 5.58
N GLU A 26 -16.58 9.99 6.46
CA GLU A 26 -16.95 10.33 7.83
C GLU A 26 -15.76 10.88 8.63
N LEU A 27 -14.59 10.26 8.50
CA LEU A 27 -13.37 10.66 9.19
C LEU A 27 -12.90 12.07 8.80
N LEU A 28 -12.89 12.37 7.49
CA LEU A 28 -12.34 13.63 6.98
C LEU A 28 -13.35 14.79 6.99
N GLY A 29 -14.64 14.48 7.04
CA GLY A 29 -15.72 15.46 7.09
C GLY A 29 -15.90 16.28 5.82
N GLU A 30 -16.93 17.14 5.81
CA GLU A 30 -17.23 18.04 4.69
C GLU A 30 -17.00 19.52 5.06
N PRO A 31 -16.40 20.34 4.18
CA PRO A 31 -15.96 20.01 2.82
C PRO A 31 -14.60 19.27 2.79
N LEU A 32 -14.52 18.22 1.97
CA LEU A 32 -13.32 17.42 1.81
C LEU A 32 -12.27 18.15 0.97
N SER A 33 -11.07 18.38 1.51
CA SER A 33 -9.96 18.97 0.76
C SER A 33 -8.97 17.91 0.26
N LYS A 34 -8.33 18.19 -0.87
CA LYS A 34 -7.24 17.38 -1.43
C LYS A 34 -6.06 17.25 -0.50
N ALA A 35 -5.78 18.29 0.30
CA ALA A 35 -4.70 18.26 1.28
C ALA A 35 -5.01 17.27 2.41
N ALA A 36 -6.21 17.33 2.99
CA ALA A 36 -6.60 16.41 4.06
C ALA A 36 -6.63 14.95 3.58
N LEU A 37 -7.09 14.71 2.34
CA LEU A 37 -7.04 13.38 1.74
C LEU A 37 -5.60 12.90 1.54
N TYR A 38 -4.71 13.76 1.02
CA TYR A 38 -3.30 13.44 0.84
C TYR A 38 -2.60 13.12 2.16
N ASP A 39 -2.86 13.89 3.22
CA ASP A 39 -2.27 13.65 4.54
C ASP A 39 -2.70 12.27 5.10
N LEU A 40 -3.97 11.89 4.92
CA LEU A 40 -4.46 10.56 5.28
C LEU A 40 -3.78 9.46 4.44
N GLU A 41 -3.66 9.66 3.12
CA GLU A 41 -2.98 8.70 2.23
C GLU A 41 -1.52 8.50 2.65
N GLN A 42 -0.80 9.58 2.98
CA GLN A 42 0.58 9.48 3.46
C GLN A 42 0.67 8.73 4.79
N ALA A 43 -0.20 9.03 5.75
CA ALA A 43 -0.21 8.33 7.04
C ALA A 43 -0.47 6.83 6.88
N VAL A 44 -1.44 6.44 6.05
CA VAL A 44 -1.73 5.02 5.74
C VAL A 44 -0.55 4.38 5.02
N GLN A 45 0.07 5.07 4.06
CA GLN A 45 1.22 4.54 3.34
C GLN A 45 2.41 4.32 4.27
N GLU A 46 2.69 5.24 5.19
CA GLU A 46 3.75 5.12 6.19
C GLU A 46 3.50 3.93 7.12
N GLU A 47 2.31 3.83 7.72
CA GLU A 47 1.91 2.72 8.59
C GLU A 47 2.06 1.37 7.88
N VAL A 48 1.51 1.26 6.66
CA VAL A 48 1.58 0.02 5.87
C VAL A 48 3.00 -0.28 5.41
N THR A 49 3.82 0.72 5.12
CA THR A 49 5.21 0.52 4.71
C THR A 49 6.04 -0.02 5.86
N GLU A 50 5.84 0.49 7.08
CA GLU A 50 6.53 -0.03 8.26
C GLU A 50 6.13 -1.48 8.55
N ASP A 51 4.85 -1.83 8.38
CA ASP A 51 4.33 -3.16 8.74
C ASP A 51 4.45 -4.22 7.63
N LEU A 52 4.36 -3.84 6.36
CA LEU A 52 4.28 -4.76 5.21
C LEU A 52 5.47 -4.70 4.24
N MET A 53 6.51 -3.92 4.54
CA MET A 53 7.76 -4.02 3.77
C MET A 53 8.37 -5.41 3.94
N TYR A 54 8.32 -6.20 2.87
CA TYR A 54 9.12 -7.41 2.78
C TYR A 54 10.60 -7.03 2.72
N ASP A 55 11.41 -7.69 3.55
CA ASP A 55 12.86 -7.62 3.43
C ASP A 55 13.28 -8.32 2.13
N TRP A 56 13.44 -7.52 1.08
CA TRP A 56 13.93 -7.98 -0.22
C TRP A 56 15.48 -8.00 -0.29
N GLU A 57 16.19 -7.76 0.83
CA GLU A 57 17.63 -8.03 0.93
C GLU A 57 17.91 -9.55 1.05
N VAL A 58 17.38 -10.31 0.09
CA VAL A 58 17.64 -11.74 -0.03
C VAL A 58 18.90 -11.98 -0.87
N ASP A 59 19.65 -13.04 -0.56
CA ASP A 59 20.74 -13.49 -1.43
C ASP A 59 20.15 -13.90 -2.79
N LYS A 60 20.31 -13.02 -3.79
CA LYS A 60 19.69 -13.16 -5.10
C LYS A 60 20.12 -14.44 -5.82
N ARG A 61 21.35 -14.91 -5.57
CA ARG A 61 21.85 -16.16 -6.17
C ARG A 61 21.07 -17.37 -5.63
N SER A 62 20.96 -17.47 -4.32
CA SER A 62 20.17 -18.51 -3.64
C SER A 62 18.71 -18.45 -4.07
N TYR A 63 18.12 -17.25 -4.14
CA TYR A 63 16.74 -17.05 -4.57
C TYR A 63 16.49 -17.54 -6.01
N ILE A 64 17.39 -17.19 -6.96
CA ILE A 64 17.27 -17.64 -8.36
C ILE A 64 17.39 -19.16 -8.47
N ASP A 65 18.30 -19.78 -7.70
CA ASP A 65 18.46 -21.23 -7.72
C ASP A 65 17.22 -21.95 -7.16
N LEU A 66 16.60 -21.40 -6.12
CA LEU A 66 15.33 -21.88 -5.58
C LEU A 66 14.18 -21.74 -6.59
N LEU A 67 14.09 -20.59 -7.29
CA LEU A 67 13.08 -20.39 -8.35
C LEU A 67 13.23 -21.40 -9.49
N ARG A 68 14.46 -21.76 -9.88
CA ARG A 68 14.72 -22.78 -10.91
C ARG A 68 14.29 -24.17 -10.47
N ARG A 69 14.52 -24.55 -9.21
CA ARG A 69 14.05 -25.83 -8.66
C ARG A 69 12.52 -25.86 -8.64
N PHE A 70 11.91 -24.79 -8.12
CA PHE A 70 10.47 -24.63 -8.12
C PHE A 70 9.86 -24.79 -9.51
N ASP A 71 10.48 -24.24 -10.57
CA ASP A 71 9.95 -24.42 -11.93
C ASP A 71 9.91 -25.90 -12.36
N GLY A 72 10.85 -26.73 -11.88
CA GLY A 72 10.93 -28.15 -12.19
C GLY A 72 9.91 -29.03 -11.45
N HIS A 73 9.66 -28.78 -10.16
CA HIS A 73 8.80 -29.64 -9.33
C HIS A 73 7.50 -28.97 -8.84
N ARG A 74 7.35 -27.65 -9.04
CA ARG A 74 6.19 -26.82 -8.64
C ARG A 74 5.83 -26.90 -7.14
N ASP A 75 6.79 -27.28 -6.30
CA ASP A 75 6.65 -27.28 -4.84
C ASP A 75 7.28 -25.99 -4.27
N PRO A 76 6.49 -25.11 -3.63
CA PRO A 76 6.97 -23.84 -3.11
C PRO A 76 7.63 -23.95 -1.73
N SER A 77 7.70 -25.14 -1.11
CA SER A 77 8.14 -25.31 0.28
C SER A 77 9.53 -24.71 0.57
N GLU A 78 10.51 -24.93 -0.31
CA GLU A 78 11.87 -24.37 -0.14
C GLU A 78 11.89 -22.83 -0.30
N LEU A 79 11.07 -22.28 -1.20
CA LEU A 79 10.94 -20.83 -1.41
C LEU A 79 10.26 -20.16 -0.21
N ALA A 80 9.17 -20.75 0.29
CA ALA A 80 8.45 -20.24 1.45
C ALA A 80 9.32 -20.21 2.70
N ALA A 81 10.09 -21.28 2.94
CA ALA A 81 11.04 -21.34 4.05
C ALA A 81 12.15 -20.29 3.94
N PHE A 82 12.64 -20.01 2.71
CA PHE A 82 13.68 -19.02 2.47
C PHE A 82 13.19 -17.57 2.64
N ILE A 83 11.97 -17.26 2.18
CA ILE A 83 11.38 -15.91 2.25
C ILE A 83 10.75 -15.62 3.62
N GLY A 84 10.48 -16.65 4.44
CA GLY A 84 9.88 -16.48 5.77
C GLY A 84 8.39 -16.16 5.71
N THR A 85 7.65 -16.77 4.77
CA THR A 85 6.20 -16.53 4.61
C THR A 85 5.38 -17.33 5.63
N LYS A 86 4.16 -16.86 5.91
CA LYS A 86 3.16 -17.60 6.72
C LYS A 86 2.04 -18.15 5.83
N PRO A 87 1.49 -19.33 6.14
CA PRO A 87 0.28 -19.82 5.46
C PRO A 87 -0.89 -18.87 5.66
N LEU A 88 -1.73 -18.73 4.62
CA LEU A 88 -2.96 -17.96 4.74
C LEU A 88 -3.95 -18.69 5.66
N GLY A 89 -4.23 -18.13 6.84
CA GLY A 89 -5.21 -18.65 7.80
C GLY A 89 -4.65 -19.24 9.10
N GLU A 90 -3.33 -19.11 9.35
CA GLU A 90 -2.70 -19.38 10.65
C GLU A 90 -2.47 -18.11 11.48
#